data_AF-X1HBX5-F1
#
_entry.id   AF-X1HBX5-F1
#
_cell.length_a   1.000
_cell.length_b   1.000
_cell.length_c   1.000
_cell.angle_alpha   90.00
_cell.angle_beta   90.00
_cell.angle_gamma   90.00
#
_symmetry.space_group_name_H-M   'P 1'
#
loop_
_entity.id
_entity.type
_entity.pdbx_description
1 polymer ?
#
loop_
_entity_poly.entity_id
_entity_poly.type
_entity_poly.pdbx_seq_one_letter_code
_entity_poly.pdbx_strand_id
1 'polypeptide(L)'
;MVFLAVLVLGGFSLTRIAIDLYPDITFPVIMVMTNYEGAAPVEVEKMVTEPLEKMVSTVNNIKEVSSVSSDGNSVIIMNFDWGTNMDEAANNVRENISLVKGALPEGADDPLTFKFDPSLMPLMVLSLSGDQDLVQLRHLADEDIRYELEQLEGVASVEVAGGKERE
;
A
#
# COMPACT_ATOMS: atom_id res chain seq x y z
N MET A 1 -40.08 24.68 -23.12
CA MET A 1 -38.84 24.33 -23.85
C MET A 1 -37.62 24.27 -22.96
N VAL A 2 -37.33 25.29 -22.13
CA VAL A 2 -36.15 25.30 -21.23
C VAL A 2 -36.09 24.05 -20.33
N PHE A 3 -37.19 23.68 -19.65
CA PHE A 3 -37.25 22.47 -18.83
C PHE A 3 -36.97 21.16 -19.60
N LEU A 4 -37.39 21.11 -20.86
CA LEU A 4 -37.22 19.94 -21.72
C LEU A 4 -35.74 19.81 -22.16
N ALA A 5 -35.09 20.94 -22.44
CA ALA A 5 -33.65 20.98 -22.68
C ALA A 5 -32.83 20.55 -21.44
N VAL A 6 -33.24 21.00 -20.24
CA VAL A 6 -32.59 20.59 -18.98
C VAL A 6 -32.75 19.09 -18.72
N LEU A 7 -33.91 18.50 -19.01
CA LEU A 7 -34.12 17.05 -18.87
C LEU A 7 -33.25 16.23 -19.84
N VAL A 8 -33.13 16.67 -21.09
CA VAL A 8 -32.29 15.98 -22.09
C VAL A 8 -30.81 16.11 -21.73
N LEU A 9 -30.35 17.29 -21.35
CA LEU A 9 -28.97 17.51 -20.90
C LEU A 9 -28.67 16.77 -19.61
N GLY A 10 -29.61 16.76 -18.65
CA GLY A 10 -29.50 16.01 -17.41
C GLY A 10 -29.40 14.51 -17.65
N GLY A 11 -30.26 13.96 -18.51
CA GLY A 11 -30.22 12.54 -18.88
C GLY A 11 -28.93 12.15 -19.61
N PHE A 12 -28.43 13.00 -20.51
CA PHE A 12 -27.16 12.77 -21.20
C PHE A 12 -25.93 12.89 -20.28
N SER A 13 -25.99 13.81 -19.31
CA SER A 13 -24.94 13.96 -18.29
C SER A 13 -24.92 12.75 -17.35
N LEU A 14 -26.09 12.26 -16.94
CA LEU A 14 -26.22 11.13 -16.02
C LEU A 14 -25.56 9.84 -16.54
N THR A 15 -25.54 9.64 -17.87
CA THR A 15 -24.90 8.48 -18.50
C THR A 15 -23.40 8.64 -18.76
N ARG A 16 -22.84 9.84 -18.55
CA ARG A 16 -21.42 10.16 -18.79
C ARG A 16 -20.64 10.53 -17.53
N ILE A 17 -21.29 10.65 -16.38
CA ILE A 17 -20.59 10.87 -15.12
C ILE A 17 -19.76 9.61 -14.81
N ALA A 18 -18.44 9.80 -14.67
CA ALA A 18 -17.56 8.76 -14.16
C ALA A 18 -17.96 8.46 -12.71
N ILE A 19 -18.21 7.18 -12.43
CA ILE A 19 -18.54 6.71 -11.09
C ILE A 19 -17.26 6.07 -10.55
N ASP A 20 -16.55 6.81 -9.71
CA ASP A 20 -15.43 6.25 -8.96
C ASP A 20 -15.94 5.69 -7.62
N LEU A 21 -15.41 4.53 -7.22
CA LEU A 21 -15.76 3.89 -5.95
C LEU A 21 -15.35 4.77 -4.75
N TYR A 22 -14.23 5.46 -4.90
CA TYR A 22 -13.76 6.47 -3.98
C TYR A 22 -13.58 7.78 -4.76
N PRO A 23 -14.03 8.94 -4.23
CA PRO A 23 -13.59 10.22 -4.76
C PRO A 23 -12.05 10.30 -4.71
N ASP A 24 -11.42 11.18 -5.47
CA ASP A 24 -9.97 11.41 -5.39
C ASP A 24 -9.58 11.88 -3.97
N ILE A 25 -9.30 10.90 -3.11
CA ILE A 25 -8.95 11.06 -1.70
C ILE A 25 -7.65 10.32 -1.45
N THR A 26 -6.67 11.06 -0.94
CA THR A 26 -5.48 10.45 -0.38
C THR A 26 -5.82 10.06 1.06
N PHE A 27 -5.80 8.76 1.35
CA PHE A 27 -5.98 8.31 2.73
C PHE A 27 -4.80 8.82 3.57
N PRO A 28 -5.07 9.41 4.75
CA PRO A 28 -4.05 10.02 5.57
C PRO A 28 -3.31 8.95 6.39
N VAL A 29 -2.71 7.96 5.73
CA VAL A 29 -2.01 6.83 6.38
C VAL A 29 -0.62 6.65 5.80
N ILE A 30 0.38 6.62 6.67
CA ILE A 30 1.77 6.25 6.32
C ILE A 30 2.16 5.05 7.16
N MET A 31 2.77 4.06 6.52
CA MET A 31 3.34 2.89 7.17
C MET A 31 4.85 2.93 7.08
N VAL A 32 5.52 2.52 8.15
CA VAL A 32 6.96 2.33 8.21
C VAL A 32 7.21 0.88 8.58
N MET A 33 7.97 0.18 7.74
CA MET A 33 8.33 -1.22 7.95
C MET A 33 9.83 -1.34 8.12
N THR A 34 10.24 -2.11 9.13
CA THR A 34 11.66 -2.37 9.41
C THR A 34 11.82 -3.85 9.74
N ASN A 35 12.65 -4.54 8.98
CA ASN A 35 13.00 -5.92 9.24
C ASN A 35 14.21 -5.98 10.19
N TYR A 36 14.20 -6.93 11.11
CA TYR A 36 15.33 -7.24 11.97
C TYR A 36 15.42 -8.76 12.14
N GLU A 37 15.97 -9.42 11.13
CA GLU A 37 15.91 -10.87 10.98
C GLU A 37 16.50 -11.62 12.20
N GLY A 38 15.77 -12.62 12.68
CA GLY A 38 16.20 -13.48 13.80
C GLY A 38 15.99 -12.89 15.20
N ALA A 39 15.39 -11.69 15.33
CA ALA A 39 15.08 -11.08 16.61
C ALA A 39 13.67 -11.45 17.12
N ALA A 40 13.57 -11.75 18.42
CA ALA A 40 12.28 -12.05 19.05
C ALA A 40 11.37 -10.81 19.08
N PRO A 41 10.02 -10.97 19.08
CA PRO A 41 9.09 -9.83 19.03
C PRO A 41 9.33 -8.74 20.11
N VAL A 42 9.67 -9.15 21.33
CA VAL A 42 9.97 -8.23 22.45
C VAL A 42 11.27 -7.45 22.23
N GLU A 43 12.22 -8.06 21.53
CA GLU A 43 13.49 -7.44 21.17
C GLU A 43 13.30 -6.42 20.05
N VAL A 44 12.54 -6.78 19.02
CA VAL A 44 12.11 -5.89 17.93
C VAL A 44 11.37 -4.68 18.49
N GLU A 45 10.42 -4.90 19.41
CA GLU A 45 9.67 -3.81 20.05
C GLU A 45 10.60 -2.80 20.71
N LYS A 46 11.53 -3.26 21.56
CA LYS A 46 12.40 -2.37 22.34
C LYS A 46 13.51 -1.72 21.55
N MET A 47 14.11 -2.45 20.61
CA MET A 47 15.32 -2.01 19.91
C MET A 47 15.03 -1.34 18.58
N VAL A 48 13.88 -1.60 17.96
CA VAL A 48 13.51 -1.06 16.64
C VAL A 48 12.25 -0.21 16.73
N THR A 49 11.14 -0.78 17.22
CA THR A 49 9.84 -0.11 17.21
C THR A 49 9.82 1.11 18.12
N GLU A 50 10.21 0.98 19.39
CA GLU A 50 10.19 2.07 20.37
C GLU A 50 11.03 3.30 19.95
N PRO A 51 12.29 3.16 19.49
CA PRO A 51 13.08 4.28 19.01
C PRO A 51 12.46 4.97 17.79
N LEU A 52 11.95 4.19 16.84
CA LEU A 52 11.32 4.73 15.63
C LEU A 52 10.00 5.44 15.96
N GLU A 53 9.15 4.83 16.79
CA GLU A 53 7.85 5.37 17.20
C GLU A 53 8.01 6.73 17.91
N LYS A 54 9.00 6.85 18.80
CA LYS A 54 9.31 8.12 19.50
C LYS A 54 9.70 9.24 18.52
N MET A 55 10.44 8.92 17.47
CA MET A 55 10.85 9.91 16.46
C MET A 55 9.74 10.27 15.49
N VAL A 56 8.94 9.31 15.05
CA VAL A 56 7.85 9.64 14.12
C VAL A 56 6.69 10.35 14.80
N SER A 57 6.51 10.15 16.11
CA SER A 57 5.48 10.84 16.91
C SER A 57 5.69 12.36 17.02
N THR A 58 6.87 12.88 16.65
CA THR A 58 7.11 14.33 16.61
C THR A 58 6.69 15.00 15.30
N VAL A 59 6.23 14.22 14.32
CA VAL A 59 5.73 14.76 13.05
C VAL A 59 4.35 15.40 13.27
N ASN A 60 4.14 16.56 12.66
CA ASN A 60 2.90 17.32 12.80
C ASN A 60 1.71 16.63 12.11
N ASN A 61 0.49 16.95 12.58
CA ASN A 61 -0.79 16.48 12.03
C ASN A 61 -1.01 14.96 12.11
N ILE A 62 -0.27 14.27 12.98
CA ILE A 62 -0.57 12.89 13.35
C ILE A 62 -1.76 12.89 14.31
N LYS A 63 -2.78 12.13 13.96
CA LYS A 63 -3.96 11.85 14.78
C LYS A 63 -3.73 10.65 15.70
N GLU A 64 -3.10 9.60 15.18
CA GLU A 64 -2.88 8.35 15.91
C GLU A 64 -1.64 7.63 15.37
N VAL A 65 -0.85 7.05 16.27
CA VAL A 65 0.24 6.14 15.93
C VAL A 65 -0.07 4.79 16.56
N SER A 66 0.03 3.73 15.77
CA SER A 66 -0.05 2.35 16.23
C SER A 66 1.15 1.57 15.72
N SER A 67 1.59 0.58 16.47
CA SER A 67 2.73 -0.24 16.10
C SER A 67 2.47 -1.71 16.39
N VAL A 68 3.01 -2.57 15.54
CA VAL A 68 2.91 -4.02 15.63
C VAL A 68 4.30 -4.58 15.46
N SER A 69 4.81 -5.25 16.50
CA SER A 69 6.10 -5.93 16.48
C SER A 69 5.86 -7.44 16.45
N SER A 70 6.52 -8.12 15.52
CA SER A 70 6.43 -9.56 15.29
C SER A 70 7.83 -10.14 15.09
N ASP A 71 7.92 -11.47 14.95
CA ASP A 71 9.21 -12.16 14.80
C ASP A 71 9.96 -11.60 13.58
N GLY A 72 11.09 -10.95 13.86
CA GLY A 72 11.94 -10.28 12.87
C GLY A 72 11.35 -9.09 12.11
N ASN A 73 10.18 -8.54 12.50
CA ASN A 73 9.56 -7.46 11.74
C ASN A 73 8.81 -6.45 12.63
N SER A 74 9.01 -5.17 12.35
CA SER A 74 8.35 -4.01 12.98
C SER A 74 7.53 -3.25 11.95
N VAL A 75 6.26 -3.01 12.26
CA VAL A 75 5.35 -2.19 11.45
C VAL A 75 4.79 -1.07 12.30
N ILE A 76 5.02 0.18 11.88
CA ILE A 76 4.45 1.38 12.50
C ILE A 76 3.47 2.01 11.51
N ILE A 77 2.26 2.29 11.98
CA ILE A 77 1.15 2.86 11.21
C ILE A 77 0.81 4.21 11.82
N MET A 78 0.93 5.26 11.02
CA MET A 78 0.60 6.63 11.40
C MET A 78 -0.64 7.09 10.64
N ASN A 79 -1.70 7.41 11.38
CA ASN A 79 -2.90 8.07 10.88
C ASN A 79 -2.74 9.59 11.06
N PHE A 80 -2.90 10.33 9.98
CA PHE A 80 -2.86 11.78 9.94
C PHE A 80 -4.27 12.38 9.90
N ASP A 81 -4.37 13.67 10.16
CA ASP A 81 -5.61 14.42 9.95
C ASP A 81 -5.95 14.54 8.45
N TRP A 82 -7.26 14.52 8.15
CA TRP A 82 -7.75 14.70 6.78
C TRP A 82 -7.33 16.06 6.20
N GLY A 83 -6.89 16.06 4.94
CA GLY A 83 -6.40 17.26 4.27
C GLY A 83 -4.91 17.55 4.49
N THR A 84 -4.20 16.71 5.25
CA THR A 84 -2.74 16.76 5.36
C THR A 84 -2.09 16.46 4.00
N ASN A 85 -1.07 17.23 3.63
CA ASN A 85 -0.25 16.91 2.47
C ASN A 85 0.60 15.67 2.78
N MET A 86 0.20 14.53 2.22
CA MET A 86 0.84 13.24 2.51
C MET A 86 2.23 13.11 1.91
N ASP A 87 2.58 13.87 0.88
CA ASP A 87 3.94 13.88 0.32
C ASP A 87 4.90 14.62 1.25
N GLU A 88 4.47 15.76 1.81
CA GLU A 88 5.22 16.48 2.83
C GLU A 88 5.33 15.65 4.12
N ALA A 89 4.23 15.05 4.57
CA ALA A 89 4.23 14.17 5.74
C ALA A 89 5.19 12.98 5.57
N ALA A 90 5.20 12.33 4.40
CA ALA A 90 6.11 11.23 4.12
C ALA A 90 7.59 11.66 4.12
N ASN A 91 7.89 12.86 3.61
CA ASN A 91 9.24 13.41 3.69
C ASN A 91 9.66 13.71 5.13
N ASN A 92 8.79 14.36 5.91
CA ASN A 92 9.03 14.63 7.33
C ASN A 92 9.26 13.32 8.13
N VAL A 93 8.47 12.28 7.86
CA VAL A 93 8.66 10.95 8.47
C VAL A 93 10.05 10.38 8.13
N ARG A 94 10.43 10.38 6.85
CA ARG A 94 11.75 9.88 6.41
C ARG A 94 12.91 10.66 7.04
N GLU A 95 12.79 11.97 7.14
CA GLU A 95 13.79 12.82 7.79
C GLU A 95 13.94 12.47 9.27
N ASN A 96 12.83 12.33 10.01
CA ASN A 96 12.88 11.98 11.43
C ASN A 96 13.43 10.57 11.67
N ILE A 97 13.07 9.60 10.83
CA ILE A 97 13.64 8.25 10.88
C ILE A 97 15.15 8.28 10.62
N SER A 98 15.60 9.10 9.67
CA SER A 98 17.02 9.21 9.33
C SER A 98 17.88 9.68 10.51
N LEU A 99 17.32 10.43 11.46
CA LEU A 99 18.02 10.89 12.67
C LEU A 99 18.32 9.75 13.65
N VAL A 100 17.48 8.72 13.69
CA VAL A 100 17.61 7.57 14.63
C VAL A 100 18.09 6.31 13.95
N LYS A 101 18.24 6.31 12.62
CA LYS A 101 18.77 5.20 11.84
C LYS A 101 20.09 4.64 12.40
N GLY A 102 20.99 5.53 12.83
CA GLY A 102 22.27 5.13 13.43
C GLY A 102 22.20 4.56 14.85
N ALA A 103 21.03 4.63 15.50
CA ALA A 103 20.78 4.04 16.81
C ALA A 103 20.09 2.67 16.72
N LEU A 104 19.73 2.22 15.51
CA LEU A 104 19.20 0.87 15.28
C LEU A 104 20.30 -0.19 15.44
N PRO A 105 19.96 -1.42 15.85
CA PRO A 105 20.92 -2.52 15.99
C PRO A 105 21.66 -2.85 14.69
N GLU A 106 22.92 -3.31 14.82
CA GLU A 106 23.66 -3.90 13.70
C GLU A 106 22.95 -5.20 13.26
N GLY A 107 22.23 -5.16 12.14
CA GLY A 107 21.42 -6.26 11.63
C GLY A 107 19.95 -5.89 11.36
N ALA A 108 19.50 -4.72 11.81
CA ALA A 108 18.24 -4.15 11.34
C ALA A 108 18.41 -3.55 9.95
N ASP A 109 17.44 -3.83 9.07
CA ASP A 109 17.37 -3.24 7.74
C ASP A 109 16.99 -1.76 7.81
N ASP A 110 17.20 -1.07 6.69
CA ASP A 110 16.75 0.31 6.53
C ASP A 110 15.22 0.40 6.61
N PRO A 111 14.66 1.28 7.47
CA PRO A 111 13.21 1.44 7.55
C PRO A 111 12.63 1.96 6.22
N LEU A 112 11.61 1.27 5.72
CA LEU A 112 10.92 1.60 4.48
C LEU A 112 9.62 2.34 4.77
N THR A 113 9.45 3.53 4.18
CA THR A 113 8.25 4.36 4.35
C THR A 113 7.31 4.24 3.15
N PHE A 114 6.09 3.75 3.40
CA PHE A 114 5.02 3.57 2.43
C PHE A 114 3.87 4.54 2.71
N LYS A 115 3.41 5.23 1.67
CA LYS A 115 2.15 5.97 1.71
C LYS A 115 1.05 5.02 1.28
N PHE A 116 -0.05 4.98 2.04
CA PHE A 116 -1.20 4.20 1.62
C PHE A 116 -1.81 4.83 0.36
N ASP A 117 -1.92 4.03 -0.69
CA ASP A 117 -2.49 4.45 -1.96
C ASP A 117 -3.61 3.48 -2.36
N PRO A 118 -4.88 3.91 -2.33
CA PRO A 118 -6.01 3.06 -2.72
C PRO A 118 -5.95 2.65 -4.20
N SER A 119 -5.22 3.37 -5.06
CA SER A 119 -5.04 2.99 -6.47
C SER A 119 -4.18 1.75 -6.66
N LEU A 120 -3.38 1.38 -5.66
CA LEU A 120 -2.61 0.14 -5.65
C LEU A 120 -3.44 -1.07 -5.19
N MET A 121 -4.68 -0.85 -4.73
CA MET A 121 -5.54 -1.98 -4.40
C MET A 121 -5.96 -2.73 -5.67
N PRO A 122 -5.91 -4.08 -5.65
CA PRO A 122 -6.33 -4.85 -6.81
C PRO A 122 -7.83 -4.63 -7.07
N LEU A 123 -8.15 -4.20 -8.29
CA LEU A 123 -9.54 -4.06 -8.75
C LEU A 123 -10.23 -5.43 -8.90
N MET A 124 -9.46 -6.47 -9.22
CA MET A 124 -9.93 -7.83 -9.40
C MET A 124 -8.89 -8.82 -8.88
N VAL A 125 -9.36 -9.83 -8.14
CA VAL A 125 -8.53 -10.96 -7.69
C VAL A 125 -9.12 -12.23 -8.29
N LEU A 126 -8.30 -12.96 -9.04
CA LEU A 126 -8.68 -14.22 -9.67
C LEU A 126 -7.88 -15.36 -9.04
N SER A 127 -8.54 -16.51 -8.83
CA SER A 127 -7.84 -17.75 -8.46
C SER A 127 -7.93 -18.74 -9.61
N LEU A 128 -6.82 -19.44 -9.86
CA LEU A 128 -6.74 -20.48 -10.87
C LEU A 128 -6.71 -21.84 -10.18
N SER A 129 -7.53 -22.76 -10.68
CA SER A 129 -7.61 -24.14 -10.18
C SER A 129 -7.82 -25.10 -11.35
N GLY A 130 -7.25 -26.30 -11.24
CA GLY A 130 -7.33 -27.34 -12.27
C GLY A 130 -6.59 -28.60 -11.85
N ASP A 131 -6.74 -29.66 -12.64
CA ASP A 131 -6.06 -30.94 -12.41
C ASP A 131 -4.58 -30.93 -12.85
N GLN A 132 -4.11 -29.83 -13.45
CA GLN A 132 -2.72 -29.67 -13.85
C GLN A 132 -1.79 -29.45 -12.65
N ASP A 133 -0.50 -29.69 -12.87
CA ASP A 133 0.53 -29.38 -11.88
C ASP A 133 0.65 -27.85 -11.64
N LEU A 134 1.04 -27.45 -10.43
CA LEU A 134 1.16 -26.05 -10.02
C LEU A 134 2.11 -25.26 -10.91
N VAL A 135 3.15 -25.91 -11.44
CA VAL A 135 4.08 -25.29 -12.40
C VAL A 135 3.38 -24.92 -13.71
N GLN A 136 2.51 -25.79 -14.20
CA GLN A 136 1.77 -25.56 -15.46
C GLN A 136 0.70 -24.49 -15.27
N LEU A 137 0.01 -24.49 -14.12
CA LEU A 137 -0.95 -23.45 -13.76
C LEU A 137 -0.27 -22.08 -13.62
N ARG A 138 0.91 -22.03 -12.99
CA ARG A 138 1.72 -20.81 -12.88
C ARG A 138 2.12 -20.28 -14.26
N HIS A 139 2.60 -21.16 -15.13
CA HIS A 139 2.96 -20.78 -16.50
C HIS A 139 1.77 -20.23 -17.30
N LEU A 140 0.61 -20.88 -17.21
CA LEU A 140 -0.63 -20.36 -17.82
C LEU A 140 -1.00 -18.97 -17.28
N ALA A 141 -0.83 -18.76 -15.96
CA ALA A 141 -1.10 -17.49 -15.32
C ALA A 141 -0.17 -16.37 -15.82
N ASP A 142 1.14 -16.63 -15.86
CA ASP A 142 2.16 -15.63 -16.19
C ASP A 142 2.27 -15.35 -17.70
N GLU A 143 2.25 -16.38 -18.55
CA GLU A 143 2.54 -16.21 -19.99
C GLU A 143 1.30 -15.91 -20.82
N ASP A 144 0.14 -16.47 -20.45
CA ASP A 144 -1.09 -16.30 -21.21
C ASP A 144 -2.00 -15.25 -20.55
N ILE A 145 -2.49 -15.53 -19.34
CA ILE A 145 -3.54 -14.72 -18.70
C ILE A 145 -3.04 -13.31 -18.37
N ARG A 146 -1.89 -13.22 -17.70
CA ARG A 146 -1.29 -11.92 -17.35
C ARG A 146 -1.01 -11.09 -18.60
N TYR A 147 -0.38 -11.69 -19.61
CA TYR A 147 -0.04 -11.00 -20.85
C TYR A 147 -1.26 -10.47 -21.59
N GLU A 148 -2.37 -11.23 -21.65
CA GLU A 148 -3.62 -10.78 -22.27
C GLU A 148 -4.27 -9.63 -21.47
N LEU A 149 -4.26 -9.71 -20.14
CA LEU A 149 -4.88 -8.70 -19.28
C LEU A 149 -4.09 -7.38 -19.28
N GLU A 150 -2.77 -7.43 -19.25
CA GLU A 150 -1.91 -6.23 -19.28
C GLU A 150 -2.05 -5.42 -20.59
N GLN A 151 -2.53 -6.04 -21.67
CA GLN A 151 -2.78 -5.35 -22.96
C GLN A 151 -4.09 -4.56 -23.00
N LEU A 152 -5.00 -4.76 -22.04
CA LEU A 152 -6.28 -4.08 -22.02
C LEU A 152 -6.12 -2.60 -21.62
N GLU A 153 -6.84 -1.72 -22.32
CA GLU A 153 -6.85 -0.29 -21.99
C GLU A 153 -7.39 -0.07 -20.57
N GLY A 154 -6.61 0.61 -19.73
CA GLY A 154 -6.95 0.90 -18.33
C GLY A 154 -6.36 -0.07 -17.31
N VAL A 155 -5.63 -1.11 -17.73
CA VAL A 155 -4.90 -2.00 -16.82
C VAL A 155 -3.49 -1.44 -16.57
N ALA A 156 -3.19 -1.09 -15.31
CA ALA A 156 -1.88 -0.57 -14.93
C ALA A 156 -0.86 -1.68 -14.63
N SER A 157 -1.30 -2.75 -13.98
CA SER A 157 -0.47 -3.90 -13.64
C SER A 157 -1.32 -5.14 -13.37
N VAL A 158 -0.72 -6.32 -13.57
CA VAL A 158 -1.28 -7.62 -13.17
C VAL A 158 -0.20 -8.38 -12.43
N GLU A 159 -0.49 -8.78 -11.20
CA GLU A 159 0.44 -9.52 -10.33
C GLU A 159 -0.02 -10.97 -10.17
N VAL A 160 0.89 -11.91 -10.38
CA VAL A 160 0.63 -13.34 -10.18
C VAL A 160 1.35 -13.79 -8.92
N ALA A 161 0.59 -14.27 -7.93
CA ALA A 161 1.10 -14.74 -6.64
C ALA A 161 0.84 -16.25 -6.44
N GLY A 162 1.74 -16.92 -5.72
CA GLY A 162 1.65 -18.37 -5.43
C GLY A 162 2.11 -19.27 -6.58
N GLY A 163 1.77 -20.56 -6.52
CA GLY A 163 2.24 -21.57 -7.47
C GLY A 163 3.68 -22.01 -7.22
N LYS A 164 4.30 -22.67 -8.20
CA LYS A 164 5.70 -23.10 -8.15
C LYS A 164 6.43 -22.63 -9.41
N GLU A 165 7.51 -21.86 -9.22
CA GLU A 165 8.39 -21.46 -10.32
C GLU A 165 9.22 -22.66 -10.82
N ARG A 166 9.56 -22.66 -12.11
CA ARG A 166 10.54 -23.62 -12.67
C ARG A 166 11.92 -23.09 -12.35
N GLU A 167 12.60 -23.73 -11.39
CA GLU A 167 14.07 -23.62 -11.26
C GLU A 167 14.78 -24.29 -12.44
#